data_AF-A0A517LM56-F1
#
_entry.id   AF-A0A517LM56-F1
#
_cell.length_a   1.000
_cell.length_b   1.000
_cell.length_c   1.000
_cell.angle_alpha   90.00
_cell.angle_beta   90.00
_cell.angle_gamma   90.00
#
_symmetry.space_group_name_H-M   'P 1'
#
loop_
_entity.id
_entity.type
_entity.pdbx_description
1 polymer ?
#
loop_
_entity_poly.entity_id
_entity_poly.type
_entity_poly.pdbx_seq_one_letter_code
_entity_poly.pdbx_strand_id
1 'polypeptide(L)'
;MMHITLYLVTALLSTAPSLAWNPWGKHHNGCEHYRTFFRVPCPDGKCQNPDMMQYRDLFQEASDRFANWTKVNSPWCPGACAPELKNETTSIGRWTYSLECITGRNFKVWKTGIPAPPEGLVRVGDKGACNVNCKPNGRAPFPNQDCSFVYGVCND
;
A
#
# COMPACT_ATOMS: atom_id res chain seq x y z
N MET A 1 -32.34 57.26 -15.77
CA MET A 1 -31.17 56.69 -16.45
C MET A 1 -29.93 57.06 -15.64
N MET A 2 -29.48 56.17 -14.76
CA MET A 2 -28.11 56.16 -14.21
C MET A 2 -27.91 54.76 -13.64
N HIS A 3 -27.08 53.99 -14.31
CA HIS A 3 -26.75 52.62 -13.95
C HIS A 3 -25.95 52.64 -12.64
N ILE A 4 -26.58 52.20 -11.55
CA ILE A 4 -25.87 51.90 -10.30
C ILE A 4 -25.13 50.60 -10.56
N THR A 5 -23.84 50.78 -10.65
CA THR A 5 -22.89 49.92 -11.29
C THR A 5 -22.59 48.72 -10.40
N LEU A 6 -22.74 47.56 -11.03
CA LEU A 6 -22.57 46.20 -10.55
C LEU A 6 -21.10 45.88 -10.20
N TYR A 7 -20.42 46.72 -9.41
CA TYR A 7 -18.98 46.63 -9.16
C TYR A 7 -18.59 46.22 -7.74
N LEU A 8 -19.53 45.70 -6.94
CA LEU A 8 -19.24 45.27 -5.55
C LEU A 8 -19.32 43.75 -5.33
N VAL A 9 -19.67 42.96 -6.34
CA VAL A 9 -19.78 41.49 -6.19
C VAL A 9 -18.59 40.73 -6.81
N THR A 10 -17.76 41.37 -7.64
CA THR A 10 -16.59 40.75 -8.27
C THR A 10 -15.30 40.83 -7.44
N ALA A 11 -15.27 41.61 -6.36
CA ALA A 11 -14.09 41.77 -5.50
C ALA A 11 -13.99 40.74 -4.36
N LEU A 12 -14.93 39.79 -4.26
CA LEU A 12 -14.95 38.71 -3.26
C LEU A 12 -14.59 37.33 -3.84
N LEU A 13 -14.00 37.28 -5.04
CA LEU A 13 -13.49 36.05 -5.67
C LEU A 13 -11.96 36.00 -5.80
N SER A 14 -11.21 36.88 -5.11
CA SER A 14 -9.75 36.96 -5.22
C SER A 14 -8.99 36.63 -3.94
N THR A 15 -9.61 35.93 -3.00
CA THR A 15 -8.90 35.20 -1.94
C THR A 15 -9.04 33.71 -2.17
N ALA A 16 -8.60 33.25 -3.34
CA ALA A 16 -7.98 31.94 -3.41
C ALA A 16 -6.55 32.14 -2.89
N PRO A 17 -6.25 31.85 -1.60
CA PRO A 17 -4.89 31.48 -1.29
C PRO A 17 -4.61 30.28 -2.19
N SER A 18 -3.68 30.49 -3.10
CA SER A 18 -2.99 29.49 -3.87
C SER A 18 -2.99 28.16 -3.14
N LEU A 19 -3.40 27.11 -3.84
CA LEU A 19 -2.89 25.78 -3.57
C LEU A 19 -1.42 25.97 -3.21
N ALA A 20 -1.08 25.70 -1.96
CA ALA A 20 0.23 25.91 -1.40
C ALA A 20 1.19 24.95 -2.12
N TRP A 21 1.55 25.29 -3.35
CA TRP A 21 2.71 24.78 -4.03
C TRP A 21 3.86 25.48 -3.35
N ASN A 22 4.23 24.94 -2.20
CA ASN A 22 5.39 25.32 -1.46
C ASN A 22 6.56 24.59 -2.14
N PRO A 23 7.39 25.26 -2.97
CA PRO A 23 8.56 24.61 -3.57
C PRO A 23 9.59 24.15 -2.51
N TRP A 24 9.36 24.48 -1.23
CA TRP A 24 10.17 24.12 -0.07
C TRP A 24 9.38 23.35 1.01
N GLY A 25 8.14 22.94 0.73
CA GLY A 25 7.27 22.26 1.68
C GLY A 25 7.33 20.75 1.53
N LYS A 26 8.16 20.09 2.33
CA LYS A 26 8.19 18.64 2.58
C LYS A 26 8.08 17.74 1.34
N HIS A 27 9.25 17.31 0.83
CA HIS A 27 9.47 16.10 0.03
C HIS A 27 8.18 15.40 -0.47
N HIS A 28 7.77 15.68 -1.71
CA HIS A 28 6.77 14.90 -2.44
C HIS A 28 7.35 13.51 -2.75
N ASN A 29 7.46 12.71 -1.70
CA ASN A 29 7.87 11.33 -1.73
C ASN A 29 6.77 10.55 -2.47
N GLY A 30 6.98 10.32 -3.78
CA GLY A 30 5.98 9.70 -4.67
C GLY A 30 5.67 8.22 -4.36
N CYS A 31 6.18 7.71 -3.24
CA CYS A 31 6.10 6.32 -2.85
C CYS A 31 5.70 6.12 -1.38
N GLU A 32 5.26 4.90 -1.07
CA GLU A 32 4.83 4.44 0.24
C GLU A 32 5.36 3.01 0.49
N HIS A 33 5.42 2.61 1.76
CA HIS A 33 5.46 1.18 2.08
C HIS A 33 4.05 0.62 1.92
N TYR A 34 3.94 -0.54 1.30
CA TYR A 34 2.66 -1.15 1.02
C TYR A 34 2.62 -2.56 1.60
N ARG A 35 1.46 -2.93 2.15
CA ARG A 35 1.18 -4.27 2.63
C ARG A 35 -0.18 -4.73 2.17
N THR A 36 -0.27 -6.00 1.83
CA THR A 36 -1.53 -6.70 1.62
C THR A 36 -1.54 -8.05 2.30
N PHE A 37 -2.73 -8.60 2.50
CA PHE A 37 -2.95 -9.94 3.05
C PHE A 37 -3.82 -10.75 2.11
N PHE A 38 -3.32 -11.93 1.74
CA PHE A 38 -4.12 -12.97 1.07
C PHE A 38 -4.53 -14.00 2.10
N ARG A 39 -5.80 -14.40 2.13
CA ARG A 39 -6.34 -15.27 3.18
C ARG A 39 -7.23 -16.34 2.58
N VAL A 40 -7.26 -17.53 3.20
CA VAL A 40 -8.31 -18.51 2.89
C VAL A 40 -9.67 -17.92 3.32
N PRO A 41 -10.67 -17.89 2.43
CA PRO A 41 -11.98 -17.33 2.76
C PRO A 41 -12.60 -18.07 3.95
N CYS A 42 -13.32 -17.32 4.77
CA CYS A 42 -14.13 -17.87 5.84
C CYS A 42 -15.60 -17.61 5.49
N PRO A 43 -16.29 -18.57 4.85
CA PRO A 43 -17.70 -18.43 4.52
C PRO A 43 -18.50 -18.07 5.76
N ASP A 44 -19.43 -17.13 5.63
CA ASP A 44 -20.30 -16.67 6.72
C ASP A 44 -19.54 -16.15 7.96
N GLY A 45 -18.29 -15.67 7.76
CA GLY A 45 -17.42 -15.20 8.84
C GLY A 45 -16.88 -16.32 9.75
N LYS A 46 -17.07 -17.58 9.37
CA LYS A 46 -16.72 -18.76 10.17
C LYS A 46 -15.69 -19.60 9.45
N CYS A 47 -14.45 -19.58 9.94
CA CYS A 47 -13.39 -20.38 9.33
C CYS A 47 -13.54 -21.87 9.67
N GLN A 48 -13.12 -22.75 8.75
CA GLN A 48 -13.32 -24.20 8.83
C GLN A 48 -12.04 -24.97 9.18
N ASN A 49 -11.03 -24.29 9.75
CA ASN A 49 -9.73 -24.89 10.07
C ASN A 49 -9.15 -25.66 8.88
N PRO A 50 -9.01 -25.00 7.71
CA PRO A 50 -8.61 -25.68 6.47
C PRO A 50 -7.26 -26.38 6.65
N ASP A 51 -7.02 -27.45 5.90
CA ASP A 51 -5.68 -28.02 5.80
C ASP A 51 -4.80 -27.09 4.96
N MET A 52 -3.70 -26.60 5.54
CA MET A 52 -2.75 -25.71 4.88
C MET A 52 -2.23 -26.27 3.56
N MET A 53 -2.02 -27.59 3.49
CA MET A 53 -1.46 -28.24 2.29
C MET A 53 -2.34 -28.05 1.06
N GLN A 54 -3.65 -27.90 1.23
CA GLN A 54 -4.61 -27.67 0.13
C GLN A 54 -4.45 -26.28 -0.50
N TYR A 55 -3.87 -25.32 0.22
CA TYR A 55 -3.77 -23.92 -0.20
C TYR A 55 -2.33 -23.50 -0.50
N ARG A 56 -1.35 -24.39 -0.30
CA ARG A 56 0.08 -24.09 -0.48
C ARG A 56 0.38 -23.52 -1.87
N ASP A 57 -0.11 -24.18 -2.91
CA ASP A 57 0.14 -23.76 -4.29
C ASP A 57 -0.54 -22.42 -4.61
N LEU A 58 -1.73 -22.18 -4.06
CA LEU A 58 -2.43 -20.90 -4.19
C LEU A 58 -1.68 -19.76 -3.49
N PHE A 59 -1.11 -20.02 -2.31
CA PHE A 59 -0.29 -19.02 -1.62
C PHE A 59 1.02 -18.75 -2.36
N GLN A 60 1.65 -19.78 -2.93
CA GLN A 60 2.83 -19.61 -3.77
C GLN A 60 2.50 -18.78 -5.02
N GLU A 61 1.40 -19.09 -5.70
CA GLU A 61 0.95 -18.33 -6.86
C GLU A 61 0.64 -16.86 -6.49
N ALA A 62 -0.03 -16.61 -5.37
CA ALA A 62 -0.28 -15.26 -4.87
C ALA A 62 1.03 -14.50 -4.60
N SER A 63 2.03 -15.19 -4.02
CA SER A 63 3.36 -14.64 -3.78
C SER A 63 4.06 -14.26 -5.08
N ASP A 64 4.04 -15.14 -6.08
CA ASP A 64 4.68 -14.90 -7.38
C ASP A 64 4.00 -13.75 -8.15
N ARG A 65 2.66 -13.69 -8.13
CA ARG A 65 1.87 -12.58 -8.70
C ARG A 65 2.24 -11.26 -8.03
N PHE A 66 2.33 -11.24 -6.70
CA PHE A 66 2.71 -10.03 -5.95
C PHE A 66 4.15 -9.62 -6.26
N ALA A 67 5.11 -10.54 -6.21
CA ALA A 67 6.51 -10.28 -6.52
C ALA A 67 6.66 -9.66 -7.93
N ASN A 68 5.96 -10.21 -8.93
CA ASN A 68 5.98 -9.66 -10.28
C ASN A 68 5.36 -8.27 -10.37
N TRP A 69 4.25 -8.01 -9.68
CA TRP A 69 3.65 -6.67 -9.61
C TRP A 69 4.60 -5.65 -8.96
N THR A 70 5.30 -6.03 -7.89
CA THR A 70 6.24 -5.11 -7.20
C THR A 70 7.46 -4.77 -8.04
N LYS A 71 7.92 -5.63 -8.96
CA LYS A 71 9.01 -5.27 -9.90
C LYS A 71 8.65 -4.05 -10.76
N VAL A 72 7.37 -3.83 -11.04
CA VAL A 72 6.87 -2.70 -11.83
C VAL A 72 6.60 -1.48 -10.94
N ASN A 73 6.01 -1.70 -9.76
CA ASN A 73 5.50 -0.63 -8.90
C ASN A 73 6.47 -0.19 -7.78
N SER A 74 7.46 -1.02 -7.46
CA SER A 74 8.62 -0.69 -6.62
C SER A 74 9.90 -1.25 -7.26
N PRO A 75 10.35 -0.66 -8.39
CA PRO A 75 11.49 -1.21 -9.13
C PRO A 75 12.81 -1.19 -8.35
N TRP A 76 12.90 -0.35 -7.30
CA TRP A 76 14.09 -0.24 -6.47
C TRP A 76 14.05 -1.17 -5.25
N CYS A 77 12.87 -1.44 -4.70
CA CYS A 77 12.68 -2.27 -3.52
C CYS A 77 11.50 -3.23 -3.74
N PRO A 78 11.69 -4.24 -4.63
CA PRO A 78 10.65 -5.21 -4.90
C PRO A 78 10.23 -5.91 -3.60
N GLY A 79 8.94 -6.17 -3.48
CA GLY A 79 8.37 -6.79 -2.31
C GLY A 79 8.43 -8.31 -2.37
N ALA A 80 8.13 -8.90 -1.21
CA ALA A 80 8.00 -10.34 -1.05
C ALA A 80 6.88 -10.62 -0.06
N CYS A 81 6.45 -11.87 -0.04
CA CYS A 81 5.54 -12.38 0.97
C CYS A 81 6.32 -13.12 2.06
N ALA A 82 5.76 -13.13 3.27
CA ALA A 82 6.33 -13.87 4.38
C ALA A 82 6.39 -15.37 4.04
N PRO A 83 7.48 -16.07 4.40
CA PRO A 83 7.60 -17.50 4.15
C PRO A 83 6.63 -18.31 5.00
N GLU A 84 6.19 -17.75 6.13
CA GLU A 84 5.29 -18.38 7.08
C GLU A 84 3.87 -17.82 6.95
N LEU A 85 2.90 -18.73 6.90
CA LEU A 85 1.50 -18.38 6.96
C LEU A 85 1.10 -18.02 8.39
N LYS A 86 0.39 -16.92 8.55
CA LYS A 86 -0.16 -16.51 9.83
C LYS A 86 -1.44 -17.28 10.11
N ASN A 87 -1.54 -17.87 11.30
CA ASN A 87 -2.78 -18.42 11.79
C ASN A 87 -3.65 -17.28 12.37
N GLU A 88 -4.83 -17.07 11.79
CA GLU A 88 -5.81 -16.10 12.27
C GLU A 88 -6.96 -16.83 12.95
N THR A 89 -7.03 -16.73 14.28
CA THR A 89 -8.19 -17.20 15.04
C THR A 89 -9.36 -16.23 14.83
N THR A 90 -10.48 -16.74 14.35
CA THR A 90 -11.68 -15.93 14.06
C THR A 90 -12.80 -16.13 15.07
N SER A 91 -12.83 -17.29 15.73
CA SER A 91 -13.68 -17.57 16.88
C SER A 91 -13.08 -18.69 17.72
N ILE A 92 -13.68 -19.02 18.86
CA ILE A 92 -13.23 -20.14 19.72
C ILE A 92 -13.11 -21.42 18.88
N GLY A 93 -11.90 -21.97 18.82
CA GLY A 93 -11.59 -23.19 18.09
C GLY A 93 -11.64 -23.09 16.57
N ARG A 94 -11.79 -21.88 15.99
CA ARG A 94 -11.84 -21.67 14.54
C ARG A 94 -10.74 -20.73 14.05
N TRP A 95 -9.98 -21.18 13.06
CA TRP A 95 -8.88 -20.45 12.47
C TRP A 95 -8.81 -20.60 10.95
N THR A 96 -8.02 -19.71 10.35
CA THR A 96 -7.66 -19.72 8.93
C THR A 96 -6.19 -19.35 8.77
N TYR A 97 -5.71 -19.41 7.53
CA TYR A 97 -4.35 -19.01 7.16
C TYR A 97 -4.37 -17.73 6.33
N SER A 98 -3.43 -16.83 6.61
CA SER A 98 -3.13 -15.68 5.78
C SER A 98 -1.65 -15.59 5.43
N LEU A 99 -1.39 -15.02 4.25
CA LEU A 99 -0.09 -14.69 3.72
C LEU A 99 0.04 -13.17 3.73
N GLU A 100 1.01 -12.65 4.49
CA GLU A 100 1.35 -11.23 4.49
C GLU A 100 2.36 -10.93 3.39
N CYS A 101 2.06 -9.95 2.55
CA CYS A 101 2.94 -9.50 1.48
C CYS A 101 3.27 -8.02 1.67
N ILE A 102 4.56 -7.69 1.63
CA ILE A 102 5.06 -6.33 1.90
C ILE A 102 5.98 -5.86 0.77
N THR A 103 5.91 -4.59 0.43
CA THR A 103 6.89 -3.93 -0.44
C THR A 103 7.20 -2.53 0.10
N GLY A 104 8.44 -2.10 -0.05
CA GLY A 104 8.87 -0.77 0.37
C GLY A 104 8.95 0.16 -0.83
N ARG A 105 8.80 1.47 -0.61
CA ARG A 105 9.01 2.49 -1.65
C ARG A 105 8.23 2.23 -2.95
N ASN A 106 7.02 1.70 -2.81
CA ASN A 106 6.07 1.44 -3.89
C ASN A 106 5.42 2.75 -4.34
N PHE A 107 5.23 2.97 -5.64
CA PHE A 107 4.60 4.20 -6.14
C PHE A 107 3.20 4.38 -5.52
N LYS A 108 2.88 5.61 -5.09
CA LYS A 108 1.53 5.94 -4.58
C LYS A 108 0.48 5.92 -5.68
N VAL A 109 0.89 6.26 -6.89
CA VAL A 109 0.09 6.08 -8.11
C VAL A 109 0.61 4.84 -8.81
N TRP A 110 -0.11 3.73 -8.68
CA TRP A 110 0.33 2.46 -9.26
C TRP A 110 0.30 2.51 -10.78
N LYS A 111 1.35 1.97 -11.40
CA LYS A 111 1.44 1.78 -12.86
C LYS A 111 0.51 0.67 -13.34
N THR A 112 0.29 -0.33 -12.49
CA THR A 112 -0.63 -1.44 -12.72
C THR A 112 -1.43 -1.70 -11.45
N GLY A 113 -2.69 -2.12 -11.59
CA GLY A 113 -3.50 -2.51 -10.44
C GLY A 113 -2.86 -3.66 -9.66
N ILE A 114 -3.06 -3.69 -8.34
CA ILE A 114 -2.62 -4.81 -7.49
C ILE A 114 -3.24 -6.11 -8.04
N PRO A 115 -2.45 -7.19 -8.19
CA PRO A 115 -2.95 -8.44 -8.73
C PRO A 115 -4.13 -8.96 -7.90
N ALA A 116 -5.10 -9.54 -8.60
CA ALA A 116 -6.17 -10.29 -7.95
C ALA A 116 -5.57 -11.55 -7.31
N PRO A 117 -6.08 -11.98 -6.13
CA PRO A 117 -5.69 -13.25 -5.55
C PRO A 117 -6.06 -14.40 -6.51
N PRO A 118 -5.32 -15.53 -6.48
CA PRO A 118 -5.77 -16.78 -7.08
C PRO A 118 -7.17 -17.19 -6.56
N GLU A 119 -7.92 -17.92 -7.37
CA GLU A 119 -9.22 -18.44 -6.97
C GLU A 119 -9.07 -19.33 -5.72
N GLY A 120 -9.96 -19.16 -4.74
CA GLY A 120 -9.85 -19.82 -3.43
C GLY A 120 -9.09 -19.03 -2.37
N LEU A 121 -8.49 -17.89 -2.70
CA LEU A 121 -7.98 -16.91 -1.74
C LEU A 121 -8.73 -15.58 -1.87
N VAL A 122 -8.76 -14.81 -0.79
CA VAL A 122 -9.33 -13.46 -0.77
C VAL A 122 -8.29 -12.44 -0.29
N ARG A 123 -8.32 -11.24 -0.87
CA ARG A 123 -7.52 -10.11 -0.39
C ARG A 123 -8.29 -9.41 0.73
N VAL A 124 -7.73 -9.38 1.93
CA VAL A 124 -8.47 -8.94 3.15
C VAL A 124 -8.09 -7.56 3.66
N GLY A 125 -7.13 -6.91 3.02
CA GLY A 125 -6.82 -5.52 3.32
C GLY A 125 -5.54 -5.07 2.65
N ASP A 126 -5.59 -3.84 2.15
CA ASP A 126 -4.47 -3.14 1.55
C ASP A 126 -4.16 -1.96 2.46
N LYS A 127 -2.91 -1.84 2.90
CA LYS A 127 -2.50 -0.76 3.80
C LYS A 127 -1.22 -0.12 3.29
N GLY A 128 -1.37 1.04 2.68
CA GLY A 128 -0.27 1.98 2.45
C GLY A 128 0.19 2.62 3.76
N ALA A 129 1.49 2.79 3.92
CA ALA A 129 2.11 3.43 5.07
C ALA A 129 3.25 4.34 4.61
N CYS A 130 3.39 5.47 5.29
CA CYS A 130 4.50 6.41 5.13
C CYS A 130 4.58 7.12 3.76
N ASN A 131 5.22 8.27 3.74
CA ASN A 131 5.49 9.06 2.54
C ASN A 131 7.01 9.02 2.31
N VAL A 132 7.52 8.07 1.52
CA VAL A 132 8.96 7.79 1.37
C VAL A 132 9.50 8.00 -0.05
N ASN A 133 10.80 8.28 -0.18
CA ASN A 133 11.44 8.40 -1.49
C ASN A 133 11.33 7.08 -2.26
N CYS A 134 10.98 7.15 -3.55
CA CYS A 134 10.88 5.96 -4.40
C CYS A 134 12.21 5.25 -4.62
N LYS A 135 13.31 5.99 -4.57
CA LYS A 135 14.66 5.45 -4.66
C LYS A 135 15.31 5.49 -3.28
N PRO A 136 15.99 4.41 -2.86
CA PRO A 136 16.87 4.45 -1.70
C PRO A 136 17.94 5.54 -1.88
N ASN A 137 18.01 6.51 -0.97
CA ASN A 137 19.01 7.59 -1.00
C ASN A 137 20.16 7.27 -0.03
N GLY A 138 21.23 6.64 -0.52
CA GLY A 138 22.44 6.36 0.28
C GLY A 138 23.38 7.57 0.48
N ARG A 139 22.90 8.82 0.43
CA ARG A 139 23.76 10.00 0.59
C ARG A 139 23.76 10.50 2.04
N ALA A 140 24.96 10.79 2.55
CA ALA A 140 25.17 11.33 3.88
C ALA A 140 24.31 12.60 4.13
N PRO A 141 23.79 12.80 5.36
CA PRO A 141 24.10 12.08 6.59
C PRO A 141 23.19 10.86 6.88
N PHE A 142 22.36 10.40 5.93
CA PHE A 142 21.41 9.31 6.15
C PHE A 142 21.77 8.04 5.33
N PRO A 143 22.82 7.29 5.71
CA PRO A 143 23.32 6.15 4.93
C PRO A 143 22.39 4.93 4.91
N ASN A 144 21.25 4.96 5.61
CA ASN A 144 20.42 3.78 5.89
C ASN A 144 19.09 3.73 5.13
N GLN A 145 18.92 4.51 4.05
CA GLN A 145 17.78 4.32 3.16
C GLN A 145 18.03 3.10 2.27
N ASP A 146 17.99 1.88 2.82
CA ASP A 146 18.03 0.64 2.04
C ASP A 146 16.59 0.14 1.75
N CYS A 147 16.47 -1.10 1.26
CA CYS A 147 15.18 -1.77 1.09
C CYS A 147 14.76 -2.56 2.33
N SER A 148 15.52 -2.50 3.42
CA SER A 148 15.17 -3.10 4.69
C SER A 148 14.18 -2.17 5.38
N PHE A 149 12.89 -2.47 5.29
CA PHE A 149 11.86 -1.70 5.98
C PHE A 149 11.05 -2.61 6.91
N VAL A 150 10.74 -2.08 8.09
CA VAL A 150 9.75 -2.67 8.97
C VAL A 150 8.43 -2.01 8.63
N TYR A 151 7.45 -2.78 8.17
CA TYR A 151 6.14 -2.24 7.86
C TYR A 151 5.56 -1.47 9.07
N GLY A 152 5.23 -0.19 8.87
CA GLY A 152 4.73 0.71 9.93
C GLY A 152 5.80 1.58 10.60
N VAL A 153 7.09 1.32 10.33
CA VAL A 153 8.18 2.22 10.74
C VAL A 153 8.49 3.17 9.58
N CYS A 154 8.17 4.45 9.76
CA CYS A 154 8.42 5.50 8.77
C CYS A 154 9.75 6.21 9.06
N ASN A 155 10.87 5.50 8.88
CA ASN A 155 12.19 6.14 8.90
C ASN A 155 12.48 6.64 7.48
N ASP A 156 12.72 7.93 7.32
CA ASP A 156 12.99 8.56 6.03
C ASP A 156 14.31 8.09 5.43
#